data_AF-A0AAW3M4E3-F1
#
_entry.id   AF-A0AAW3M4E3-F1
#
_cell.length_a   1.000
_cell.length_b   1.000
_cell.length_c   1.000
_cell.angle_alpha   90.00
_cell.angle_beta   90.00
_cell.angle_gamma   90.00
#
_symmetry.space_group_name_H-M   'P 1'
#
loop_
_entity.id
_entity.type
_entity.pdbx_description
1 polymer ?
#
loop_
_entity_poly.entity_id
_entity_poly.type
_entity_poly.pdbx_seq_one_letter_code
_entity_poly.pdbx_strand_id
1 'polypeptide(L)'
;MATPSAPTLPTPVVQGASAKKEISLSKGIVLELPAFKDPRCTFVILNLVNADNSNRPLLSGSSPITSGEPTIITLENTGTDPSMIFKPTHKARITGTVQVTDMDTWPDTPESAVYSFIE
;
A
#
# COMPACT_ATOMS: atom_id res chain seq x y z
N MET A 1 5.96 -31.72 -10.46
CA MET A 1 5.05 -30.84 -9.71
C MET A 1 5.03 -29.50 -10.42
N ALA A 2 3.86 -28.98 -10.79
CA ALA A 2 3.77 -27.63 -11.33
C ALA A 2 3.83 -26.64 -10.17
N THR A 3 4.75 -25.68 -10.22
CA THR A 3 4.78 -24.56 -9.28
C THR A 3 3.45 -23.81 -9.38
N PRO A 4 2.78 -23.52 -8.25
CA PRO A 4 1.55 -22.76 -8.28
C PRO A 4 1.79 -21.40 -8.95
N SER A 5 0.92 -21.02 -9.89
CA SER A 5 1.01 -19.69 -10.50
C SER A 5 0.67 -18.61 -9.47
N ALA A 6 1.37 -17.48 -9.58
CA ALA A 6 1.13 -16.32 -8.72
C ALA A 6 -0.32 -15.79 -8.91
N PRO A 7 -0.95 -15.31 -7.83
CA PRO A 7 -2.26 -14.66 -7.92
C PRO A 7 -2.19 -13.39 -8.78
N THR A 8 -3.29 -13.06 -9.45
CA THR A 8 -3.44 -11.73 -10.06
C THR A 8 -3.87 -10.75 -8.98
N LEU A 9 -2.94 -9.90 -8.54
CA LEU A 9 -3.17 -8.92 -7.48
C LEU A 9 -3.67 -7.58 -8.06
N PRO A 10 -4.64 -6.91 -7.43
CA PRO A 10 -5.08 -5.59 -7.85
C PRO A 10 -4.07 -4.51 -7.44
N THR A 11 -4.11 -3.39 -8.14
CA THR A 11 -3.31 -2.21 -7.79
C THR A 11 -3.85 -1.57 -6.50
N PRO A 12 -3.02 -1.37 -5.46
CA PRO A 12 -3.45 -0.69 -4.24
C PRO A 12 -3.66 0.80 -4.50
N VAL A 13 -4.53 1.41 -3.69
CA VAL A 13 -4.93 2.82 -3.81
C VAL A 13 -4.94 3.52 -2.46
N VAL A 14 -4.84 4.84 -2.45
CA VAL A 14 -5.12 5.62 -1.24
C VAL A 14 -6.61 5.93 -1.21
N GLN A 15 -7.30 5.40 -0.21
CA GLN A 15 -8.72 5.64 0.01
C GLN A 15 -8.93 7.10 0.40
N GLY A 16 -9.89 7.76 -0.24
CA GLY A 16 -10.17 9.19 -0.01
C GLY A 16 -9.22 10.16 -0.71
N ALA A 17 -8.28 9.68 -1.54
CA ALA A 17 -7.49 10.55 -2.40
C ALA A 17 -8.39 11.30 -3.40
N SER A 18 -8.02 12.54 -3.72
CA SER A 18 -8.76 13.35 -4.69
C SER A 18 -8.69 12.77 -6.10
N ALA A 19 -9.55 13.25 -7.01
CA ALA A 19 -9.49 12.89 -8.44
C ALA A 19 -8.12 13.22 -9.08
N LYS A 20 -7.35 14.15 -8.48
CA LYS A 20 -5.99 14.52 -8.91
C LYS A 20 -4.89 13.70 -8.21
N LYS A 21 -5.24 12.65 -7.46
CA LYS A 21 -4.31 11.83 -6.66
C LYS A 21 -3.64 12.63 -5.53
N GLU A 22 -4.42 13.47 -4.85
CA GLU A 22 -3.93 14.21 -3.68
C GLU A 22 -4.37 13.52 -2.39
N ILE A 23 -3.44 13.40 -1.44
CA ILE A 23 -3.65 12.84 -0.09
C ILE A 23 -3.61 14.01 0.89
N SER A 24 -4.66 14.16 1.70
CA SER A 24 -4.70 15.21 2.73
C SER A 24 -3.96 14.74 3.98
N LEU A 25 -3.02 15.56 4.44
CA LEU A 25 -2.21 15.34 5.64
C LEU A 25 -2.96 15.67 6.93
N SER A 26 -4.05 16.44 6.86
CA SER A 26 -4.94 16.68 8.01
C SER A 26 -5.82 15.49 8.37
N LYS A 27 -5.81 14.42 7.57
CA LYS A 27 -6.55 13.18 7.80
C LYS A 27 -5.59 11.99 7.91
N GLY A 28 -6.05 10.91 8.54
CA GLY A 28 -5.33 9.64 8.50
C GLY A 28 -5.16 9.16 7.05
N ILE A 29 -3.99 8.57 6.73
CA ILE A 29 -3.71 8.05 5.39
C ILE A 29 -4.20 6.62 5.35
N VAL A 30 -5.17 6.32 4.48
CA VAL A 30 -5.76 4.98 4.40
C VAL A 30 -5.35 4.34 3.09
N LEU A 31 -4.58 3.24 3.17
CA LEU A 31 -4.25 2.41 2.03
C LEU A 31 -5.31 1.32 1.88
N GLU A 32 -5.71 1.07 0.65
CA GLU A 32 -6.67 0.03 0.29
C GLU A 32 -6.02 -0.89 -0.75
N LEU A 33 -6.00 -2.20 -0.47
CA LEU A 33 -5.87 -3.21 -1.50
C LEU A 33 -7.28 -3.60 -1.94
N PRO A 34 -7.69 -3.33 -3.20
CA PRO A 34 -9.03 -3.65 -3.66
C PRO A 34 -9.36 -5.14 -3.50
N ALA A 35 -10.66 -5.46 -3.38
CA ALA A 35 -11.11 -6.83 -3.26
C ALA A 35 -10.65 -7.70 -4.44
N PHE A 36 -10.14 -8.89 -4.14
CA PHE A 36 -9.84 -9.91 -5.13
C PHE A 36 -10.16 -11.30 -4.57
N LYS A 37 -10.31 -12.28 -5.45
CA LYS A 37 -10.77 -13.62 -5.10
C LYS A 37 -9.65 -14.64 -5.31
N ASP A 38 -8.67 -14.66 -4.41
CA ASP A 38 -7.74 -15.79 -4.28
C ASP A 38 -7.69 -16.21 -2.80
N PRO A 39 -8.25 -17.38 -2.43
CA PRO A 39 -8.30 -17.83 -1.04
C PRO A 39 -6.93 -18.22 -0.49
N ARG A 40 -5.89 -18.32 -1.33
CA ARG A 40 -4.52 -18.59 -0.88
C ARG A 40 -3.84 -17.35 -0.32
N CYS A 41 -4.32 -16.15 -0.66
CA CYS A 41 -3.75 -14.91 -0.15
C CYS A 41 -4.27 -14.64 1.27
N THR A 42 -3.36 -14.60 2.24
CA THR A 42 -3.73 -14.55 3.67
C THR A 42 -3.37 -13.24 4.35
N PHE A 43 -2.35 -12.55 3.85
CA PHE A 43 -1.79 -11.36 4.51
C PHE A 43 -1.18 -10.41 3.49
N VAL A 44 -1.27 -9.11 3.73
CA VAL A 44 -0.62 -8.09 2.89
C VAL A 44 0.17 -7.12 3.77
N ILE A 45 1.32 -6.71 3.25
CA ILE A 45 2.06 -5.54 3.72
C ILE A 45 1.97 -4.48 2.61
N LEU A 46 1.47 -3.29 2.94
CA LEU A 46 1.49 -2.13 2.04
C LEU A 46 2.39 -1.04 2.60
N ASN A 47 3.13 -0.40 1.71
CA ASN A 47 4.06 0.67 2.02
C ASN A 47 3.71 1.90 1.19
N LEU A 48 3.55 3.04 1.84
CA LEU A 48 3.57 4.35 1.21
C LEU A 48 5.03 4.83 1.17
N VAL A 49 5.65 4.74 0.00
CA VAL A 49 7.06 5.05 -0.23
C VAL A 49 7.18 6.40 -0.92
N ASN A 50 8.30 7.12 -0.69
CA ASN A 50 8.60 8.32 -1.45
C ASN A 50 8.82 7.98 -2.95
N ALA A 51 8.21 8.77 -3.84
CA ALA A 51 8.23 8.53 -5.27
C ALA A 51 9.56 8.89 -5.94
N ASP A 52 10.45 9.61 -5.24
CA ASP A 52 11.81 9.91 -5.68
C ASP A 52 12.80 8.74 -5.46
N ASN A 53 12.31 7.57 -5.07
CA ASN A 53 13.08 6.36 -4.71
C ASN A 53 13.99 6.53 -3.49
N SER A 54 13.86 7.60 -2.72
CA SER A 54 14.52 7.69 -1.42
C SER A 54 13.86 6.72 -0.42
N ASN A 55 14.66 6.23 0.52
CA ASN A 55 14.19 5.32 1.57
C ASN A 55 13.34 6.01 2.64
N ARG A 56 13.17 7.35 2.57
CA ARG A 56 12.44 8.17 3.54
C ARG A 56 11.78 9.38 2.88
N PRO A 57 10.59 9.80 3.31
CA PRO A 57 9.73 9.14 4.30
C PRO A 57 9.16 7.81 3.80
N LEU A 58 8.84 6.92 4.74
CA LEU A 58 8.27 5.59 4.50
C LEU A 58 7.25 5.32 5.60
N LEU A 59 6.01 5.01 5.21
CA LEU A 59 5.00 4.50 6.11
C LEU A 59 4.59 3.11 5.67
N SER A 60 4.54 2.17 6.61
CA SER A 60 4.23 0.77 6.35
C SER A 60 3.14 0.30 7.28
N GLY A 61 2.26 -0.56 6.76
CA GLY A 61 1.27 -1.23 7.55
C GLY A 61 0.94 -2.58 6.95
N SER A 62 0.25 -3.41 7.72
CA SER A 62 -0.06 -4.77 7.33
C SER A 62 -1.40 -5.21 7.88
N SER A 63 -2.09 -6.08 7.17
CA SER A 63 -3.41 -6.56 7.57
C SER A 63 -3.70 -7.95 6.97
N PRO A 64 -4.48 -8.80 7.65
CA PRO A 64 -4.99 -10.03 7.06
C PRO A 64 -5.89 -9.74 5.84
N ILE A 65 -5.89 -10.66 4.88
CA ILE A 65 -6.72 -10.59 3.68
C ILE A 65 -7.93 -11.50 3.86
N THR A 66 -9.12 -10.92 3.66
CA THR A 66 -10.36 -11.68 3.51
C THR A 66 -10.71 -11.78 2.03
N SER A 67 -10.78 -13.01 1.49
CA SER A 67 -11.06 -13.23 0.07
C SER A 67 -12.40 -12.61 -0.34
N GLY A 68 -12.38 -11.81 -1.41
CA GLY A 68 -13.55 -11.09 -1.91
C GLY A 68 -13.86 -9.77 -1.21
N GLU A 69 -13.08 -9.37 -0.21
CA GLU A 69 -13.24 -8.09 0.51
C GLU A 69 -12.01 -7.19 0.32
N PRO A 70 -12.19 -5.85 0.30
CA PRO A 70 -11.06 -4.92 0.27
C PRO A 70 -10.30 -4.99 1.59
N THR A 71 -8.97 -4.95 1.53
CA THR A 71 -8.13 -4.86 2.72
C THR A 71 -7.75 -3.41 2.98
N ILE A 72 -8.08 -2.91 4.17
CA ILE A 72 -7.87 -1.52 4.56
C ILE A 72 -6.74 -1.45 5.61
N ILE A 73 -5.80 -0.53 5.40
CA ILE A 73 -4.67 -0.27 6.29
C ILE A 73 -4.59 1.23 6.57
N THR A 74 -4.80 1.61 7.82
CA THR A 74 -4.65 3.01 8.25
C THR A 74 -3.22 3.25 8.69
N LEU A 75 -2.60 4.29 8.13
CA LEU A 75 -1.26 4.76 8.43
C LEU A 75 -1.34 6.13 9.11
N GLU A 76 -0.54 6.29 10.14
CA GLU A 76 -0.37 7.57 10.82
C GLU A 76 0.88 8.27 10.29
N ASN A 77 0.70 9.50 9.81
CA ASN A 77 1.83 10.37 9.43
C ASN A 77 2.27 11.21 10.64
N THR A 78 2.46 10.56 11.78
CA THR A 78 2.78 11.17 13.06
C THR A 78 4.14 10.63 13.52
N GLY A 79 5.13 11.49 13.66
CA GLY A 79 6.47 11.09 14.03
C GLY A 79 7.22 12.24 14.69
N THR A 80 8.25 11.91 15.46
CA THR A 80 9.16 12.92 16.04
C THR A 80 10.33 13.23 15.11
N ASP A 81 10.68 12.31 14.21
CA ASP A 81 11.70 12.50 13.18
C ASP A 81 11.08 13.10 11.91
N PRO A 82 11.39 14.37 11.57
CA PRO A 82 10.82 15.05 10.40
C PRO A 82 11.21 14.44 9.05
N SER A 83 12.24 13.58 9.01
CA SER A 83 12.65 12.87 7.79
C SER A 83 11.76 11.67 7.49
N MET A 84 11.00 11.18 8.49
CA MET A 84 10.09 10.03 8.37
C MET A 84 8.67 10.43 7.98
N ILE A 85 8.37 11.72 7.98
CA ILE A 85 7.02 12.26 7.84
C ILE A 85 6.83 12.81 6.43
N PHE A 86 5.71 12.45 5.81
CA PHE A 86 5.29 13.03 4.55
C PHE A 86 4.89 14.50 4.71
N LYS A 87 5.34 15.33 3.77
CA LYS A 87 5.10 16.78 3.73
C LYS A 87 4.47 17.13 2.38
N PRO A 88 3.82 18.30 2.23
CA PRO A 88 3.21 18.72 0.97
C PRO A 88 4.17 18.73 -0.25
N THR A 89 5.47 18.90 0.00
CA THR A 89 6.52 18.87 -1.03
C THR A 89 6.84 17.48 -1.55
N HIS A 90 6.46 16.41 -0.83
CA HIS A 90 6.75 15.05 -1.22
C HIS A 90 5.72 14.52 -2.21
N LYS A 91 6.09 13.43 -2.88
CA LYS A 91 5.18 12.60 -3.64
C LYS A 91 5.36 11.16 -3.17
N ALA A 92 4.30 10.37 -3.23
CA ALA A 92 4.35 9.00 -2.78
C ALA A 92 3.71 8.05 -3.77
N ARG A 93 4.09 6.78 -3.68
CA ARG A 93 3.41 5.67 -4.35
C ARG A 93 3.25 4.54 -3.35
N ILE A 94 2.34 3.64 -3.64
CA ILE A 94 2.10 2.45 -2.85
C ILE A 94 2.84 1.30 -3.51
N THR A 95 3.59 0.58 -2.68
CA THR A 95 4.15 -0.73 -3.00
C THR A 95 3.64 -1.73 -1.97
N GLY A 96 3.71 -3.01 -2.27
CA GLY A 96 3.20 -4.01 -1.34
C GLY A 96 3.59 -5.41 -1.74
N THR A 97 3.49 -6.31 -0.77
CA THR A 97 3.77 -7.73 -0.90
C THR A 97 2.65 -8.53 -0.25
N VAL A 98 2.22 -9.60 -0.89
CA VAL A 98 1.14 -10.47 -0.41
C VAL A 98 1.69 -11.83 -0.03
N GLN A 99 1.37 -12.29 1.16
CA GLN A 99 1.61 -13.67 1.57
C GLN A 99 0.58 -14.58 0.89
N VAL A 100 1.09 -15.63 0.23
CA VAL A 100 0.28 -16.64 -0.45
C VAL A 100 0.65 -18.01 0.09
N THR A 101 -0.36 -18.78 0.50
CA THR A 101 -0.18 -20.17 0.94
C THR A 101 0.42 -21.01 -0.19
N ASP A 102 1.34 -21.92 0.17
CA ASP A 102 2.05 -22.81 -0.76
C ASP A 102 2.96 -22.10 -1.78
N MET A 103 3.37 -20.85 -1.49
CA MET A 103 4.42 -20.14 -2.23
C MET A 103 5.58 -19.76 -1.30
N ASP A 104 6.81 -20.06 -1.74
CA ASP A 104 8.04 -19.70 -1.01
C ASP A 104 8.38 -18.20 -1.10
N THR A 105 7.77 -17.50 -2.05
CA THR A 105 7.98 -16.07 -2.32
C THR A 105 6.68 -15.30 -2.24
N TRP A 106 6.72 -14.10 -1.68
CA TRP A 106 5.57 -13.22 -1.58
C TRP A 106 5.49 -12.37 -2.86
N PRO A 107 4.46 -12.54 -3.70
CA PRO A 107 4.29 -11.69 -4.88
C PRO A 107 4.09 -10.22 -4.49
N ASP A 108 4.70 -9.34 -5.28
CA ASP A 108 4.49 -7.90 -5.20
C ASP A 108 3.13 -7.51 -5.77
N THR A 109 2.46 -6.56 -5.13
CA THR A 109 1.31 -5.88 -5.73
C THR A 109 1.79 -4.98 -6.88
N PRO A 110 0.99 -4.78 -7.94
CA PRO A 110 1.30 -3.78 -8.95
C PRO A 110 1.56 -2.40 -8.33
N GLU A 111 2.49 -1.64 -8.89
CA GLU A 111 2.78 -0.29 -8.42
C GLU A 111 1.56 0.63 -8.60
N SER A 112 1.25 1.45 -7.59
CA SER A 112 0.15 2.41 -7.70
C SER A 112 0.50 3.63 -8.55
N ALA A 113 -0.50 4.47 -8.80
CA ALA A 113 -0.26 5.84 -9.24
C ALA A 113 0.62 6.61 -8.22
N VAL A 114 1.26 7.68 -8.70
CA VAL A 114 1.94 8.65 -7.84
C VAL A 114 0.93 9.64 -7.27
N TYR A 115 1.00 9.85 -5.98
CA TYR A 115 0.18 10.77 -5.20
C TYR A 115 0.99 11.98 -4.74
N SER A 116 0.33 13.13 -4.64
CA SER A 116 0.88 14.33 -4.01
C SER A 116 0.22 14.55 -2.64
N PHE A 117 0.85 15.33 -1.77
CA PHE A 117 0.29 15.65 -0.45
C PHE A 117 -0.23 17.08 -0.40
N ILE A 118 -1.37 17.27 0.26
CA ILE A 118 -1.98 18.57 0.55
C ILE A 118 -2.26 18.67 2.05
N GLU A 119 -2.47 19.88 2.56
CA GLU A 119 -2.91 20.08 3.95
C GLU A 119 -4.37 19.66 4.13
#